data_AF-A0A958Z862-F1
#
_entry.id   AF-A0A958Z862-F1
#
_cell.length_a   1.000
_cell.length_b   1.000
_cell.length_c   1.000
_cell.angle_alpha   90.00
_cell.angle_beta   90.00
_cell.angle_gamma   90.00
#
_symmetry.space_group_name_H-M   'P 1'
#
loop_
_entity.id
_entity.type
_entity.pdbx_description
1 polymer ?
#
loop_
_entity_poly.entity_id
_entity_poly.type
_entity_poly.pdbx_seq_one_letter_code
_entity_poly.pdbx_strand_id
1 'polypeptide(L)'
;SLLKKPYETVQTYLNVNRRKYSNPLQYILFGVAIYVVIIKLSPGFNYFIEEANNANQQNLQALGDKGVVYLESNTKAQELLMSYQNVLYLLILPIISMITNWLGGKNYNYAENLAINSFTFGTSIWVSLLFGIATFFLNYTYTILGILALLSWFVTCYMYKNIFQFKWLKAILVSILVVSVQLISSIIVQLGFTFYFMAKSL
;
A
#
# COMPACT_ATOMS: atom_id res chain seq x y z
N SER A 1 -14.85 -18.08 0.25
CA SER A 1 -13.45 -17.93 0.69
C SER A 1 -13.09 -16.45 0.69
N LEU A 2 -12.03 -16.05 1.40
CA LEU A 2 -11.57 -14.68 1.54
C LEU A 2 -11.50 -13.91 0.21
N LEU A 3 -11.07 -14.55 -0.88
CA LEU A 3 -10.95 -13.87 -2.18
C LEU A 3 -12.24 -13.88 -3.03
N LYS A 4 -13.13 -14.85 -2.85
CA LYS A 4 -14.38 -14.93 -3.64
C LYS A 4 -15.44 -13.96 -3.14
N LYS A 5 -15.52 -13.79 -1.83
CA LYS A 5 -16.50 -12.94 -1.15
C LYS A 5 -15.86 -12.27 0.07
N PRO A 6 -14.97 -11.30 -0.16
CA PRO A 6 -14.15 -10.73 0.91
C PRO A 6 -14.99 -9.99 1.96
N TYR A 7 -16.03 -9.27 1.55
CA TYR A 7 -16.89 -8.54 2.49
C TYR A 7 -17.70 -9.47 3.41
N GLU A 8 -18.26 -10.58 2.89
CA GLU A 8 -18.99 -11.58 3.71
C GLU A 8 -18.05 -12.22 4.74
N THR A 9 -16.79 -12.42 4.37
CA THR A 9 -15.77 -12.96 5.27
C THR A 9 -15.51 -11.99 6.43
N VAL A 10 -15.35 -10.70 6.14
CA VAL A 10 -15.20 -9.67 7.18
C VAL A 10 -16.43 -9.60 8.08
N GLN A 11 -17.63 -9.59 7.52
CA GLN A 11 -18.87 -9.59 8.32
C GLN A 11 -18.99 -10.84 9.21
N THR A 12 -18.63 -12.01 8.69
CA THR A 12 -18.63 -13.26 9.48
C THR A 12 -17.58 -13.21 10.59
N TYR A 13 -16.40 -12.65 10.32
CA TYR A 13 -15.37 -12.46 11.34
C TYR A 13 -15.85 -11.53 12.46
N LEU A 14 -16.45 -10.39 12.12
CA LEU A 14 -16.90 -9.40 13.10
C LEU A 14 -18.08 -9.89 13.94
N ASN A 15 -19.09 -10.49 13.30
CA ASN A 15 -20.41 -10.70 13.90
C ASN A 15 -20.72 -12.16 14.27
N VAL A 16 -20.00 -13.15 13.71
CA VAL A 16 -20.37 -14.56 13.85
C VAL A 16 -19.30 -15.37 14.56
N ASN A 17 -18.11 -15.50 13.95
CA ASN A 17 -17.05 -16.32 14.51
C ASN A 17 -15.66 -15.84 14.11
N ARG A 18 -15.00 -15.14 15.04
CA ARG A 18 -13.63 -14.62 14.89
C ARG A 18 -12.57 -15.72 14.74
N ARG A 19 -12.80 -16.93 15.27
CA ARG A 19 -11.83 -18.04 15.23
C ARG A 19 -11.81 -18.77 13.89
N LYS A 20 -12.84 -18.59 13.06
CA LYS A 20 -12.95 -19.26 11.76
C LYS A 20 -11.95 -18.72 10.72
N TYR A 21 -11.45 -17.50 10.91
CA TYR A 21 -10.57 -16.83 9.95
C TYR A 21 -9.24 -16.45 10.58
N SER A 22 -8.23 -16.30 9.73
CA SER A 22 -6.90 -15.84 10.13
C SER A 22 -6.99 -14.47 10.82
N ASN A 23 -6.03 -14.20 11.70
CA ASN A 23 -5.90 -12.89 12.32
C ASN A 23 -5.76 -11.81 11.21
N PRO A 24 -6.52 -10.70 11.28
CA PRO A 24 -6.52 -9.67 10.23
C PRO A 24 -5.13 -9.06 9.98
N LEU A 25 -4.35 -8.82 11.05
CA LEU A 25 -3.00 -8.26 10.94
C LEU A 25 -2.02 -9.26 10.33
N GLN A 26 -2.12 -10.54 10.70
CA GLN A 26 -1.31 -11.59 10.07
C GLN A 26 -1.63 -11.71 8.58
N TYR A 27 -2.91 -11.61 8.22
CA TYR A 27 -3.36 -11.71 6.82
C TYR A 27 -2.74 -10.63 5.92
N ILE A 28 -2.68 -9.37 6.37
CA ILE A 28 -1.99 -8.31 5.64
C ILE A 28 -0.47 -8.49 5.68
N LEU A 29 0.12 -8.85 6.82
CA LEU A 29 1.58 -9.01 6.94
C LEU A 29 2.14 -10.08 6.01
N PHE A 30 1.48 -11.23 5.92
CA PHE A 30 1.87 -12.27 4.96
C PHE A 30 1.70 -11.81 3.52
N GLY A 31 0.60 -11.11 3.23
CA GLY A 31 0.37 -10.53 1.90
C GLY A 31 1.47 -9.55 1.50
N VAL A 32 1.81 -8.58 2.35
CA VAL A 32 2.86 -7.60 2.06
C VAL A 32 4.22 -8.28 1.95
N ALA A 33 4.58 -9.21 2.83
CA ALA A 33 5.86 -9.90 2.77
C ALA A 33 6.06 -10.64 1.44
N ILE A 34 5.04 -11.40 1.00
CA ILE A 34 5.07 -12.11 -0.28
C ILE A 34 5.09 -11.13 -1.45
N TYR A 35 4.31 -10.05 -1.37
CA TYR A 35 4.27 -9.00 -2.38
C TYR A 35 5.63 -8.31 -2.57
N VAL A 36 6.32 -7.95 -1.49
CA VAL A 36 7.65 -7.33 -1.55
C VAL A 36 8.65 -8.26 -2.22
N VAL A 37 8.63 -9.55 -1.90
CA VAL A 37 9.51 -10.55 -2.55
C VAL A 37 9.23 -10.63 -4.04
N ILE A 38 7.96 -10.77 -4.43
CA ILE A 38 7.54 -10.87 -5.84
C ILE A 38 7.92 -9.62 -6.63
N ILE A 39 7.68 -8.44 -6.07
CA ILE A 39 8.01 -7.17 -6.74
C ILE A 39 9.53 -6.99 -6.85
N LYS A 40 10.31 -7.28 -5.80
CA LYS A 40 11.79 -7.17 -5.87
C LYS A 40 12.42 -8.16 -6.88
N LEU A 41 11.80 -9.32 -7.07
CA LEU A 41 12.27 -10.30 -8.05
C LEU A 41 11.76 -9.99 -9.48
N SER A 42 10.78 -9.10 -9.63
CA SER A 42 10.22 -8.75 -10.94
C SER A 42 11.20 -7.88 -11.74
N PRO A 43 11.63 -8.31 -12.94
CA PRO A 43 12.47 -7.48 -13.81
C PRO A 43 11.84 -6.14 -14.14
N GLY A 44 10.51 -6.14 -14.27
CA GLY A 44 9.76 -4.94 -14.57
C GLY A 44 9.88 -3.88 -13.46
N PHE A 45 9.89 -4.29 -12.19
CA PHE A 45 10.03 -3.34 -11.09
C PHE A 45 11.44 -2.73 -11.04
N ASN A 46 12.48 -3.51 -11.33
CA ASN A 46 13.84 -2.98 -11.42
C ASN A 46 13.95 -1.93 -12.54
N TYR A 47 13.36 -2.22 -13.70
CA TYR A 47 13.27 -1.26 -14.80
C TYR A 47 12.50 0.01 -14.39
N PHE A 48 11.40 -0.13 -13.65
CA PHE A 48 10.63 1.00 -13.14
C PHE A 48 11.48 1.94 -12.25
N ILE A 49 12.26 1.37 -11.33
CA ILE A 49 13.13 2.14 -10.42
C ILE A 49 14.26 2.82 -11.19
N GLU A 50 14.89 2.10 -12.13
CA GLU A 50 15.99 2.62 -12.94
C GLU A 50 15.55 3.84 -13.74
N GLU A 51 14.45 3.72 -14.49
CA GLU A 51 13.92 4.82 -15.30
C GLU A 51 13.46 6.00 -14.43
N ALA A 52 12.86 5.75 -13.27
CA ALA A 52 12.48 6.80 -12.33
C ALA A 52 13.70 7.57 -11.81
N ASN A 53 14.83 6.87 -11.57
CA ASN A 53 16.08 7.51 -11.21
C ASN A 53 16.68 8.28 -12.39
N ASN A 54 16.68 7.71 -13.60
CA ASN A 54 17.19 8.34 -14.81
C ASN A 54 16.43 9.62 -15.18
N ALA A 55 15.09 9.62 -15.05
CA ALA A 55 14.25 10.80 -15.26
C ALA A 55 14.60 11.95 -14.29
N ASN A 56 15.08 11.62 -13.09
CA ASN A 56 15.50 12.61 -12.11
C ASN A 56 16.96 13.05 -12.28
N GLN A 57 17.83 12.23 -12.88
CA GLN A 57 19.25 12.54 -13.06
C GLN A 57 19.48 13.85 -13.83
N GLN A 58 18.73 14.12 -14.89
CA GLN A 58 18.91 15.35 -15.69
C GLN A 58 18.68 16.62 -14.85
N ASN A 59 17.67 16.61 -13.98
CA ASN A 59 17.38 17.74 -13.08
C ASN A 59 18.41 17.86 -11.95
N LEU A 60 18.99 16.74 -11.52
CA LEU A 60 19.95 16.69 -10.42
C LEU A 60 21.37 17.07 -10.87
N GLN A 61 21.73 16.83 -12.13
CA GLN A 61 23.01 17.28 -12.70
C GLN A 61 23.17 18.81 -12.64
N ALA A 62 22.06 19.55 -12.77
CA ALA A 62 22.07 21.01 -12.62
C ALA A 62 22.43 21.50 -11.19
N LEU A 63 22.40 20.62 -10.20
CA LEU A 63 22.71 20.92 -8.80
C LEU A 63 24.15 20.56 -8.39
N GLY A 64 24.97 20.05 -9.32
CA GLY A 64 26.35 19.65 -9.06
C GLY A 64 26.48 18.58 -7.96
N ASP A 65 27.50 18.69 -7.10
CA ASP A 65 27.79 17.72 -6.03
C ASP A 65 26.61 17.52 -5.06
N LYS A 66 25.80 18.57 -4.83
CA LYS A 66 24.60 18.48 -3.99
C LYS A 66 23.52 17.57 -4.61
N GLY A 67 23.42 17.55 -5.93
CA GLY A 67 22.52 16.67 -6.67
C GLY A 67 22.90 15.20 -6.52
N VAL A 68 24.20 14.90 -6.54
CA VAL A 68 24.74 13.53 -6.34
C VAL A 68 24.44 13.04 -4.93
N VAL A 69 24.75 13.85 -3.91
CA VAL A 69 24.47 13.49 -2.50
C VAL A 69 22.97 13.27 -2.26
N TYR A 70 22.11 14.09 -2.87
CA TYR A 70 20.66 13.91 -2.79
C TYR A 70 20.22 12.59 -3.44
N LEU A 71 20.71 12.28 -4.66
CA LEU A 71 20.34 11.07 -5.38
C LEU A 71 20.71 9.83 -4.57
N GLU A 72 21.95 9.74 -4.10
CA GLU A 72 22.42 8.61 -3.28
C GLU A 72 21.61 8.46 -1.98
N SER A 73 21.33 9.58 -1.31
CA SER A 73 20.56 9.60 -0.07
C SER A 73 19.11 9.14 -0.31
N ASN A 74 18.51 9.58 -1.42
CA ASN A 74 17.17 9.18 -1.81
C ASN A 74 17.10 7.70 -2.21
N THR A 75 18.10 7.18 -2.94
CA THR A 75 18.17 5.74 -3.28
C THR A 75 18.26 4.89 -2.00
N LYS A 76 19.15 5.25 -1.07
CA LYS A 76 19.25 4.57 0.25
C LYS A 76 17.93 4.65 1.04
N ALA A 77 17.25 5.80 1.00
CA ALA A 77 15.95 5.96 1.64
C ALA A 77 14.87 5.06 1.00
N GLN A 78 14.83 4.95 -0.33
CA GLN A 78 13.91 4.06 -1.05
C GLN A 78 14.17 2.59 -0.72
N GLU A 79 15.43 2.15 -0.74
CA GLU A 79 15.80 0.78 -0.38
C GLU A 79 15.37 0.41 1.04
N LEU A 80 15.55 1.33 1.98
CA LEU A 80 15.14 1.16 3.37
C LEU A 80 13.61 1.12 3.47
N LEU A 81 12.90 2.07 2.85
CA LEU A 81 11.44 2.11 2.81
C LEU A 81 10.85 0.79 2.29
N MET A 82 11.40 0.27 1.18
CA MET A 82 10.98 -1.00 0.60
C MET A 82 11.26 -2.19 1.52
N SER A 83 12.38 -2.18 2.25
CA SER A 83 12.76 -3.27 3.14
C SER A 83 11.91 -3.31 4.41
N TYR A 84 11.40 -2.16 4.85
CA TYR A 84 10.53 -2.03 6.02
C TYR A 84 9.07 -1.76 5.67
N GLN A 85 8.64 -2.10 4.44
CA GLN A 85 7.29 -1.80 3.97
C GLN A 85 6.20 -2.42 4.85
N ASN A 86 6.41 -3.63 5.39
CA ASN A 86 5.51 -4.25 6.37
C ASN A 86 5.26 -3.36 7.60
N VAL A 87 6.31 -2.73 8.11
CA VAL A 87 6.24 -1.86 9.30
C VAL A 87 5.44 -0.60 8.97
N LEU A 88 5.64 -0.03 7.78
CA LEU A 88 4.88 1.14 7.33
C LEU A 88 3.38 0.85 7.23
N TYR A 89 3.00 -0.30 6.65
CA TYR A 89 1.60 -0.71 6.62
C TYR A 89 1.02 -0.86 8.04
N LEU A 90 1.78 -1.43 8.98
CA LEU A 90 1.35 -1.56 10.38
C LEU A 90 1.16 -0.22 11.08
N LEU A 91 2.03 0.76 10.83
CA LEU A 91 1.95 2.09 11.44
C LEU A 91 0.82 2.93 10.85
N ILE A 92 0.55 2.79 9.56
CA ILE A 92 -0.48 3.55 8.84
C ILE A 92 -1.89 3.00 9.13
N LEU A 93 -2.04 1.70 9.36
CA LEU A 93 -3.32 1.04 9.62
C LEU A 93 -4.15 1.68 10.76
N PRO A 94 -3.58 1.98 11.94
CA PRO A 94 -4.25 2.72 13.01
C PRO A 94 -4.84 4.06 12.55
N ILE A 95 -4.05 4.85 11.79
CA ILE A 95 -4.45 6.17 11.30
C ILE A 95 -5.63 6.02 10.34
N ILE A 96 -5.53 5.09 9.38
CA ILE A 96 -6.62 4.80 8.45
C ILE A 96 -7.86 4.33 9.18
N SER A 97 -7.71 3.50 10.22
CA SER A 97 -8.82 2.98 11.00
C SER A 97 -9.51 4.06 11.84
N MET A 98 -8.77 5.06 12.30
CA MET A 98 -9.35 6.24 12.94
C MET A 98 -10.21 7.02 11.95
N ILE A 99 -9.72 7.21 10.72
CA ILE A 99 -10.45 7.89 9.64
C ILE A 99 -11.71 7.13 9.25
N THR A 100 -11.62 5.82 9.01
CA THR A 100 -12.80 5.02 8.65
C THR A 100 -13.78 4.90 9.80
N ASN A 101 -13.32 4.89 11.06
CA ASN A 101 -14.20 4.94 12.23
C ASN A 101 -14.98 6.25 12.29
N TRP A 102 -14.32 7.38 12.01
CA TRP A 102 -14.97 8.69 11.98
C TRP A 102 -15.99 8.80 10.83
N LEU A 103 -15.63 8.35 9.62
CA LEU A 103 -16.48 8.45 8.42
C LEU A 103 -17.54 7.35 8.32
N GLY A 104 -17.29 6.19 8.95
CA GLY A 104 -18.14 5.00 9.05
C GLY A 104 -19.37 5.17 9.92
N GLY A 105 -19.41 6.20 10.76
CA GLY A 105 -20.46 6.36 11.76
C GLY A 105 -20.41 5.26 12.83
N LYS A 106 -21.52 5.08 13.55
CA LYS A 106 -21.60 4.18 14.74
C LYS A 106 -21.69 2.68 14.41
N ASN A 107 -21.46 2.27 13.16
CA ASN A 107 -21.65 0.88 12.73
C ASN A 107 -20.60 -0.07 13.31
N TYR A 108 -19.39 0.42 13.52
CA TYR A 108 -18.26 -0.37 13.98
C TYR A 108 -17.39 0.47 14.92
N ASN A 109 -16.84 -0.16 15.95
CA ASN A 109 -15.88 0.51 16.84
C ASN A 109 -14.48 0.59 16.18
N TYR A 110 -13.54 1.27 16.84
CA TYR A 110 -12.18 1.46 16.31
C TYR A 110 -11.44 0.13 16.07
N ALA A 111 -11.56 -0.85 16.98
CA ALA A 111 -10.90 -2.15 16.83
C ALA A 111 -11.48 -2.96 15.65
N GLU A 112 -12.79 -2.85 15.42
CA GLU A 112 -13.44 -3.46 14.26
C GLU A 112 -13.02 -2.79 12.96
N ASN A 113 -12.90 -1.45 12.93
CA ASN A 113 -12.34 -0.71 11.81
C ASN A 113 -10.89 -1.15 11.52
N LEU A 114 -10.09 -1.39 12.55
CA LEU A 114 -8.73 -1.92 12.40
C LEU A 114 -8.73 -3.30 11.73
N ALA A 115 -9.61 -4.21 12.16
CA ALA A 115 -9.77 -5.51 11.52
C ALA A 115 -10.27 -5.40 10.07
N ILE A 116 -11.27 -4.53 9.82
CA ILE A 116 -11.83 -4.27 8.49
C ILE A 116 -10.74 -3.78 7.54
N ASN A 117 -9.95 -2.78 7.94
CA ASN A 117 -8.90 -2.22 7.09
C ASN A 117 -7.77 -3.21 6.87
N SER A 118 -7.41 -4.02 7.88
CA SER A 118 -6.42 -5.07 7.73
C SER A 118 -6.85 -6.12 6.70
N PHE A 119 -8.11 -6.59 6.77
CA PHE A 119 -8.63 -7.50 5.75
C PHE A 119 -8.76 -6.83 4.38
N THR A 120 -9.22 -5.59 4.33
CA THR A 120 -9.41 -4.85 3.07
C THR A 120 -8.08 -4.70 2.34
N PHE A 121 -7.05 -4.16 3.01
CA PHE A 121 -5.73 -4.04 2.39
C PHE A 121 -5.08 -5.39 2.11
N GLY A 122 -5.22 -6.35 3.02
CA GLY A 122 -4.74 -7.71 2.77
C GLY A 122 -5.34 -8.28 1.48
N THR A 123 -6.67 -8.20 1.31
CA THR A 123 -7.36 -8.68 0.12
C THR A 123 -6.89 -7.92 -1.12
N SER A 124 -6.78 -6.59 -1.06
CA SER A 124 -6.27 -5.79 -2.17
C SER A 124 -4.84 -6.19 -2.56
N ILE A 125 -3.96 -6.46 -1.60
CA ILE A 125 -2.59 -6.97 -1.85
C ILE A 125 -2.63 -8.37 -2.47
N TRP A 126 -3.45 -9.29 -1.95
CA TRP A 126 -3.59 -10.62 -2.52
C TRP A 126 -4.11 -10.60 -3.95
N VAL A 127 -5.04 -9.70 -4.26
CA VAL A 127 -5.49 -9.48 -5.64
C VAL A 127 -4.35 -8.93 -6.48
N SER A 128 -3.66 -7.88 -6.02
CA SER A 128 -2.48 -7.34 -6.72
C SER A 128 -1.38 -8.39 -6.94
N LEU A 129 -1.21 -9.33 -6.01
CA LEU A 129 -0.26 -10.45 -6.11
C LEU A 129 -0.60 -11.40 -7.24
N LEU A 130 -1.86 -11.83 -7.34
CA LEU A 130 -2.31 -12.75 -8.39
C LEU A 130 -2.06 -12.21 -9.79
N PHE A 131 -2.31 -10.91 -9.98
CA PHE A 131 -2.06 -10.24 -11.25
C PHE A 131 -0.60 -9.75 -11.38
N GLY A 132 0.11 -9.56 -10.28
CA GLY A 132 1.51 -9.15 -10.23
C GLY A 132 2.46 -10.18 -10.86
N ILE A 133 2.10 -11.46 -10.83
CA ILE A 133 2.82 -12.52 -11.54
C ILE A 133 2.89 -12.25 -13.05
N ALA A 134 1.90 -11.57 -13.63
CA ALA A 134 1.92 -11.21 -15.05
C ALA A 134 3.07 -10.26 -15.42
N THR A 135 3.63 -9.52 -14.45
CA THR A 135 4.79 -8.63 -14.68
C THR A 135 6.07 -9.37 -15.06
N PHE A 136 6.17 -10.68 -14.76
CA PHE A 136 7.32 -11.48 -15.16
C PHE A 136 7.33 -11.85 -16.64
N PHE A 137 6.16 -11.81 -17.30
CA PHE A 137 5.99 -12.31 -18.66
C PHE A 137 5.73 -11.22 -19.69
N LEU A 138 5.49 -9.98 -19.24
CA LEU A 138 5.05 -8.89 -20.09
C LEU A 138 6.02 -7.71 -19.98
N ASN A 139 6.46 -7.18 -21.12
CA ASN A 139 7.39 -6.05 -21.19
C ASN A 139 6.73 -4.68 -20.89
N TYR A 140 5.43 -4.65 -20.60
CA TYR A 140 4.66 -3.42 -20.36
C TYR A 140 4.51 -3.11 -18.87
N THR A 141 5.62 -3.06 -18.14
CA THR A 141 5.60 -2.99 -16.67
C THR A 141 4.80 -1.79 -16.15
N TYR A 142 4.99 -0.59 -16.69
CA TYR A 142 4.28 0.61 -16.24
C TYR A 142 2.76 0.47 -16.32
N THR A 143 2.28 0.03 -17.49
CA THR A 143 0.85 -0.18 -17.72
C THR A 143 0.30 -1.23 -16.77
N ILE A 144 1.04 -2.32 -16.54
CA ILE A 144 0.60 -3.39 -15.64
C ILE A 144 0.57 -2.89 -14.20
N LEU A 145 1.61 -2.22 -13.71
CA LEU A 145 1.63 -1.67 -12.35
C LEU A 145 0.50 -0.65 -12.14
N GLY A 146 0.20 0.18 -13.13
CA GLY A 146 -0.95 1.09 -13.10
C GLY A 146 -2.29 0.35 -13.01
N ILE A 147 -2.48 -0.70 -13.83
CA ILE A 147 -3.68 -1.55 -13.77
C ILE A 147 -3.79 -2.26 -12.40
N LEU A 148 -2.70 -2.77 -11.85
CA LEU A 148 -2.67 -3.41 -10.53
C LEU A 148 -3.06 -2.44 -9.42
N ALA A 149 -2.57 -1.20 -9.48
CA ALA A 149 -2.93 -0.16 -8.52
C ALA A 149 -4.41 0.20 -8.62
N LEU A 150 -4.95 0.37 -9.84
CA LEU A 150 -6.36 0.61 -10.06
C LEU A 150 -7.23 -0.55 -9.55
N LEU A 151 -6.84 -1.79 -9.84
CA LEU A 151 -7.56 -2.98 -9.39
C LEU A 151 -7.58 -3.07 -7.85
N SER A 152 -6.43 -2.85 -7.22
CA SER A 152 -6.29 -2.79 -5.75
C SER A 152 -7.21 -1.73 -5.13
N TRP A 153 -7.26 -0.56 -5.75
CA TRP A 153 -8.16 0.52 -5.35
C TRP A 153 -9.64 0.15 -5.54
N PHE A 154 -10.01 -0.47 -6.66
CA PHE A 154 -11.39 -0.94 -6.90
C PHE A 154 -11.83 -1.98 -5.87
N VAL A 155 -10.94 -2.90 -5.47
CA VAL A 155 -11.20 -3.86 -4.40
C VAL A 155 -11.49 -3.14 -3.08
N THR A 156 -10.66 -2.15 -2.73
CA THR A 156 -10.87 -1.33 -1.51
C THR A 156 -12.22 -0.59 -1.56
N CYS A 157 -12.55 0.06 -2.69
CA CYS A 157 -13.84 0.71 -2.90
C CYS A 157 -15.02 -0.26 -2.72
N TYR A 158 -14.94 -1.44 -3.35
CA TYR A 158 -15.96 -2.48 -3.24
C TYR A 158 -16.11 -2.97 -1.79
N MET A 159 -15.00 -3.15 -1.08
CA MET A 159 -15.01 -3.54 0.33
C MET A 159 -15.72 -2.51 1.20
N TYR A 160 -15.35 -1.23 1.08
CA TYR A 160 -15.98 -0.17 1.86
C TYR A 160 -17.46 0.02 1.54
N LYS A 161 -17.83 -0.08 0.26
CA LYS A 161 -19.23 -0.01 -0.16
C LYS A 161 -20.08 -1.09 0.52
N ASN A 162 -19.61 -2.33 0.59
CA ASN A 162 -20.41 -3.43 1.13
C ASN A 162 -20.29 -3.60 2.66
N ILE A 163 -19.13 -3.33 3.27
CA ILE A 163 -18.92 -3.49 4.72
C ILE A 163 -19.58 -2.37 5.51
N PHE A 164 -19.34 -1.11 5.11
CA PHE A 164 -19.92 0.06 5.78
C PHE A 164 -21.29 0.46 5.23
N GLN A 165 -21.80 -0.28 4.24
CA GLN A 165 -23.07 0.01 3.57
C GLN A 165 -23.13 1.43 2.98
N PHE A 166 -21.98 1.96 2.57
CA PHE A 166 -21.91 3.26 1.93
C PHE A 166 -22.54 3.23 0.53
N LYS A 167 -23.10 4.37 0.10
CA LYS A 167 -23.34 4.62 -1.33
C LYS A 167 -21.99 4.64 -2.06
N TRP A 168 -21.99 4.24 -3.34
CA TRP A 168 -20.77 4.16 -4.16
C TRP A 168 -19.94 5.45 -4.13
N LEU A 169 -20.58 6.62 -4.27
CA LEU A 169 -19.85 7.90 -4.22
C LEU A 169 -19.09 8.09 -2.91
N LYS A 170 -19.73 7.79 -1.76
CA LYS A 170 -19.06 7.88 -0.45
C LYS A 170 -17.94 6.85 -0.33
N ALA A 171 -18.14 5.62 -0.80
CA ALA A 171 -17.10 4.59 -0.78
C ALA A 171 -15.87 4.98 -1.63
N ILE A 172 -16.10 5.57 -2.81
CA ILE A 172 -15.05 6.09 -3.69
C ILE A 172 -14.28 7.22 -2.98
N LEU A 173 -14.98 8.23 -2.44
CA LEU A 173 -14.34 9.35 -1.76
C LEU A 173 -13.53 8.92 -0.53
N VAL A 174 -14.08 7.99 0.27
CA VAL A 174 -13.35 7.42 1.42
C VAL A 174 -12.12 6.64 0.95
N SER A 175 -12.22 5.86 -0.11
CA SER A 175 -11.08 5.10 -0.63
C SER A 175 -10.00 6.01 -1.19
N ILE A 176 -10.37 7.10 -1.87
CA ILE A 176 -9.43 8.15 -2.31
C ILE A 176 -8.72 8.75 -1.10
N LEU A 177 -9.47 9.19 -0.09
CA LEU A 177 -8.88 9.76 1.13
C LEU A 177 -7.90 8.79 1.80
N VAL A 178 -8.27 7.52 1.90
CA VAL A 178 -7.44 6.47 2.48
C VAL A 178 -6.14 6.29 1.70
N VAL A 179 -6.19 6.24 0.36
CA VAL A 179 -5.01 6.18 -0.50
C VAL A 179 -4.16 7.45 -0.36
N SER A 180 -4.78 8.63 -0.32
CA SER A 180 -4.07 9.90 -0.11
C SER A 180 -3.31 9.92 1.21
N VAL A 181 -3.92 9.44 2.30
CA VAL A 181 -3.25 9.35 3.61
C VAL A 181 -2.07 8.39 3.55
N GLN A 182 -2.22 7.24 2.91
CA GLN A 182 -1.13 6.30 2.71
C GLN A 182 0.03 6.90 1.89
N LEU A 183 -0.28 7.59 0.78
CA LEU A 183 0.71 8.26 -0.07
C LEU A 183 1.45 9.36 0.69
N ILE A 184 0.72 10.27 1.35
CA ILE A 184 1.31 11.37 2.13
C ILE A 184 2.21 10.81 3.24
N SER A 185 1.74 9.80 3.98
CA SER A 185 2.54 9.16 5.03
C SER A 185 3.83 8.55 4.47
N SER A 186 3.75 7.91 3.30
CA SER A 186 4.91 7.30 2.66
C SER A 186 5.94 8.34 2.19
N ILE A 187 5.47 9.46 1.62
CA ILE A 187 6.31 10.59 1.20
C ILE A 187 7.01 11.21 2.41
N ILE A 188 6.29 11.44 3.51
CA ILE A 188 6.87 12.02 4.74
C ILE A 188 7.99 11.13 5.27
N VAL A 189 7.76 9.81 5.34
CA VAL A 189 8.78 8.86 5.81
C VAL A 189 9.98 8.84 4.86
N GLN A 190 9.75 8.81 3.54
CA GLN A 190 10.82 8.82 2.55
C GLN A 190 11.68 10.09 2.68
N LEU A 191 11.06 11.26 2.75
CA LEU A 191 11.76 12.53 2.94
C LEU A 191 12.57 12.53 4.25
N GLY A 192 11.99 12.03 5.34
CA GLY A 192 12.70 11.90 6.62
C GLY A 192 13.98 11.06 6.50
N PHE A 193 13.91 9.92 5.82
CA PHE A 193 15.10 9.09 5.58
C PHE A 193 16.10 9.75 4.62
N THR A 194 15.63 10.41 3.56
CA THR A 194 16.51 11.14 2.65
C THR A 194 17.29 12.22 3.39
N PHE A 195 16.62 13.05 4.21
CA PHE A 195 17.31 14.07 5.02
C PHE A 195 18.28 13.47 6.03
N TYR A 196 17.91 12.35 6.67
CA TYR A 196 18.79 11.64 7.59
C TYR A 196 20.09 11.17 6.89
N PHE A 197 20.00 10.58 5.69
CA PHE A 197 21.17 10.14 4.95
C PHE A 197 22.00 11.29 4.39
N MET A 198 21.36 12.40 3.98
CA MET A 198 22.06 13.61 3.56
C MET A 198 22.88 14.19 4.71
N ALA A 199 22.28 14.34 5.89
CA ALA A 199 22.95 14.88 7.07
C ALA A 199 24.16 14.05 7.52
N LYS A 200 24.15 12.74 7.23
CA LYS A 200 25.27 11.83 7.53
C LYS A 200 26.40 11.86 6.48
N SER A 201 26.11 12.39 5.28
CA SER A 201 27.05 12.41 4.15
C SER A 201 27.76 13.75 3.97
N LEU A 202 27.45 14.74 4.82
CA LEU A 202 28.10 16.05 4.94
C LEU A 202 29.13 16.01 6.08
#